data_AF-A0A9D9P0Y4-F1
#
_entry.id   AF-A0A9D9P0Y4-F1
#
_cell.length_a   1.000
_cell.length_b   1.000
_cell.length_c   1.000
_cell.angle_alpha   90.00
_cell.angle_beta   90.00
_cell.angle_gamma   90.00
#
_symmetry.space_group_name_H-M   'P 1'
#
loop_
_entity.id
_entity.type
_entity.pdbx_description
1 polymer ?
#
loop_
_entity_poly.entity_id
_entity_poly.type
_entity_poly.pdbx_seq_one_letter_code
_entity_poly.pdbx_strand_id
1 'polypeptide(L)'
;MVLSEWLLVGVASTFAAAGGVAQRQQRLRHLQRVTRSLSFPDGAPRVLILSASIGGGHNAAAAVLRHDLERLGSHACILDGFALATPLLSRYFAWVYPLQLRYTPWLYELQFRSSHLPTWTRMWRRIYAGLGGVAFRRLIEELHPDVVVSTYPLVTQALGVLRSTGRLLTPVAATVTDYGVHRLWIAPGVDLHLVPSRVSAEQVEDAT
;
A
#
# COMPACT_ATOMS: atom_id res chain seq x y z
N MET A 1 -7.12 35.07 1.75
CA MET A 1 -6.57 34.55 0.47
C MET A 1 -5.04 34.51 0.54
N VAL A 2 -4.44 33.79 1.51
CA VAL A 2 -2.99 33.48 1.58
C VAL A 2 -2.78 32.28 2.53
N LEU A 3 -3.42 31.13 2.27
CA LEU A 3 -3.24 29.91 3.09
C LEU A 3 -3.23 28.61 2.25
N SER A 4 -3.42 28.71 0.93
CA SER A 4 -3.52 27.58 0.01
C SER A 4 -2.21 27.23 -0.70
N GLU A 5 -1.18 28.09 -0.64
CA GLU A 5 0.07 27.87 -1.40
C GLU A 5 1.15 27.10 -0.62
N TRP A 6 1.05 27.04 0.72
CA TRP A 6 2.05 26.36 1.55
C TRP A 6 1.82 24.85 1.72
N LEU A 7 0.61 24.34 1.47
CA LEU A 7 0.30 22.92 1.62
C LEU A 7 0.65 22.08 0.39
N LEU A 8 0.73 22.68 -0.80
CA LEU A 8 1.02 21.98 -2.06
C LEU A 8 2.50 22.10 -2.51
N VAL A 9 3.24 23.12 -2.04
CA VAL A 9 4.65 23.34 -2.43
C VAL A 9 5.65 22.79 -1.40
N GLY A 10 5.24 22.59 -0.14
CA GLY A 10 6.15 22.18 0.94
C GLY A 10 6.44 20.68 1.07
N VAL A 11 5.61 19.79 0.51
CA VAL A 11 5.80 18.33 0.67
C VAL A 11 6.71 17.74 -0.43
N ALA A 12 6.80 18.40 -1.58
CA ALA A 12 7.55 17.90 -2.74
C ALA A 12 9.02 18.39 -2.81
N SER A 13 9.39 19.44 -2.07
CA SER A 13 10.67 20.15 -2.28
C SER A 13 11.78 19.84 -1.26
N THR A 14 11.51 19.11 -0.17
CA THR A 14 12.55 18.84 0.87
C THR A 14 13.13 17.43 0.86
N PHE A 15 12.57 16.47 0.12
CA PHE A 15 12.96 15.04 0.28
C PHE A 15 13.77 14.43 -0.86
N ALA A 16 14.23 15.23 -1.82
CA ALA A 16 14.93 14.73 -3.00
C ALA A 16 16.47 14.59 -2.87
N ALA A 17 17.13 15.06 -1.81
CA ALA A 17 18.60 15.23 -1.90
C ALA A 17 19.50 14.91 -0.68
N ALA A 18 19.04 14.26 0.40
CA ALA A 18 19.92 14.05 1.57
C ALA A 18 19.72 12.72 2.36
N GLY A 19 19.57 11.58 1.69
CA GLY A 19 19.35 10.29 2.37
C GLY A 19 20.06 9.06 1.78
N GLY A 20 21.02 9.23 0.87
CA GLY A 20 21.39 8.20 -0.11
C GLY A 20 21.96 6.87 0.42
N VAL A 21 22.67 6.87 1.56
CA VAL A 21 23.40 5.67 2.04
C VAL A 21 23.02 5.28 3.47
N ALA A 22 23.03 6.19 4.44
CA ALA A 22 22.70 5.89 5.83
C ALA A 22 21.23 5.47 6.01
N GLN A 23 20.30 6.21 5.39
CA GLN A 23 18.87 5.87 5.40
C GLN A 23 18.59 4.57 4.63
N ARG A 24 19.37 4.29 3.58
CA ARG A 24 19.32 3.03 2.82
C ARG A 24 19.84 1.84 3.65
N GLN A 25 20.93 2.01 4.39
CA GLN A 25 21.48 0.99 5.29
C GLN A 25 20.56 0.74 6.50
N GLN A 26 19.97 1.80 7.08
CA GLN A 26 19.02 1.67 8.17
C GLN A 26 17.74 0.96 7.72
N ARG A 27 17.24 1.25 6.50
CA ARG A 27 16.16 0.49 5.87
C ARG A 27 16.51 -0.98 5.65
N LEU A 28 17.72 -1.28 5.16
CA LEU A 28 18.18 -2.66 4.98
C LEU A 28 18.27 -3.41 6.30
N ARG A 29 18.82 -2.79 7.35
CA ARG A 29 18.88 -3.39 8.70
C ARG A 29 17.49 -3.61 9.29
N HIS A 30 16.56 -2.68 9.04
CA HIS A 30 15.18 -2.83 9.47
C HIS A 30 14.47 -3.97 8.72
N LEU A 31 14.63 -4.03 7.38
CA LEU A 31 14.15 -5.12 6.55
C LEU A 31 14.71 -6.46 7.02
N GLN A 32 16.03 -6.58 7.19
CA GLN A 32 16.70 -7.79 7.70
C GLN A 32 16.20 -8.21 9.08
N ARG A 33 15.85 -7.25 9.95
CA ARG A 33 15.28 -7.56 11.27
C ARG A 33 13.85 -8.07 11.15
N VAL A 34 13.04 -7.44 10.31
CA VAL A 34 11.67 -7.84 10.01
C VAL A 34 11.66 -9.22 9.36
N THR A 35 12.49 -9.46 8.34
CA THR A 35 12.56 -10.74 7.64
C THR A 35 13.09 -11.87 8.53
N ARG A 36 14.08 -11.60 9.40
CA ARG A 36 14.51 -12.60 10.40
C ARG A 36 13.44 -12.97 11.43
N SER A 37 12.53 -12.06 11.75
CA SER A 37 11.39 -12.35 12.64
C SER A 37 10.22 -13.06 11.93
N LEU A 38 10.30 -13.19 10.60
CA LEU A 38 9.25 -13.75 9.77
C LEU A 38 9.80 -14.98 9.05
N SER A 39 9.71 -16.13 9.71
CA SER A 39 9.98 -17.42 9.07
C SER A 39 8.67 -18.06 8.64
N PHE A 40 8.59 -18.45 7.38
CA PHE A 40 7.54 -19.33 6.91
C PHE A 40 7.98 -20.79 7.13
N PRO A 41 7.19 -21.62 7.81
CA PRO A 41 7.41 -23.06 7.87
C PRO A 41 7.40 -23.70 6.49
N ASP A 42 8.19 -24.75 6.32
CA ASP A 42 8.24 -25.52 5.08
C ASP A 42 6.92 -26.28 4.84
N GLY A 43 6.47 -26.32 3.58
CA GLY A 43 5.35 -27.16 3.14
C GLY A 43 3.95 -26.54 3.18
N ALA A 44 3.81 -25.27 3.55
CA ALA A 44 2.54 -24.55 3.56
C ALA A 44 2.60 -23.23 2.75
N PRO A 45 1.50 -22.81 2.07
CA PRO A 45 1.50 -21.59 1.27
C PRO A 45 1.82 -20.34 2.10
N ARG A 46 2.67 -19.47 1.57
CA ARG A 46 3.24 -18.31 2.25
C ARG A 46 2.64 -17.03 1.70
N VAL A 47 1.92 -16.32 2.56
CA VAL A 47 1.19 -15.10 2.19
C VAL A 47 1.81 -13.89 2.88
N LEU A 48 2.24 -12.91 2.09
CA LEU A 48 2.65 -11.60 2.60
C LEU A 48 1.51 -10.60 2.42
N ILE A 49 0.94 -10.12 3.52
CA ILE A 49 -0.10 -9.10 3.52
C ILE A 49 0.55 -7.74 3.78
N LEU A 50 0.41 -6.81 2.85
CA LEU A 50 0.83 -5.42 2.99
C LEU A 50 -0.37 -4.51 3.27
N SER A 51 -0.42 -3.96 4.48
CA SER A 51 -1.47 -3.07 4.99
C SER A 51 -1.00 -1.63 5.10
N ALA A 52 -1.80 -0.77 5.74
CA ALA A 52 -1.42 0.58 6.14
C ALA A 52 -2.09 0.96 7.47
N SER A 53 -1.33 1.54 8.40
CA SER A 53 -1.85 2.06 9.67
C SER A 53 -2.48 3.45 9.52
N ILE A 54 -3.48 3.56 8.65
CA ILE A 54 -4.30 4.76 8.46
C ILE A 54 -5.76 4.33 8.62
N GLY A 55 -6.49 4.95 9.56
CA GLY A 55 -7.94 4.75 9.72
C GLY A 55 -8.39 3.36 10.21
N GLY A 56 -7.47 2.43 10.49
CA GLY A 56 -7.74 1.13 11.13
C GLY A 56 -8.35 0.05 10.23
N GLY A 57 -9.19 0.43 9.25
CA GLY A 57 -9.90 -0.50 8.37
C GLY A 57 -9.00 -1.47 7.59
N HIS A 58 -7.88 -0.96 7.04
CA HIS A 58 -6.93 -1.80 6.30
C HIS A 58 -6.28 -2.86 7.19
N ASN A 59 -5.89 -2.49 8.43
CA ASN A 59 -5.33 -3.42 9.40
C ASN A 59 -6.36 -4.44 9.90
N ALA A 60 -7.63 -4.04 10.05
CA ALA A 60 -8.70 -4.95 10.40
C ALA A 60 -8.92 -6.00 9.30
N ALA A 61 -8.98 -5.58 8.04
CA ALA A 61 -9.07 -6.50 6.90
C ALA A 61 -7.87 -7.43 6.81
N ALA A 62 -6.65 -6.91 6.99
CA ALA A 62 -5.43 -7.72 7.01
C ALA A 62 -5.45 -8.77 8.13
N ALA A 63 -5.95 -8.40 9.32
CA ALA A 63 -6.05 -9.31 10.46
C ALA A 63 -7.05 -10.46 10.21
N VAL A 64 -8.21 -10.17 9.62
CA VAL A 64 -9.21 -11.18 9.25
C VAL A 64 -8.64 -12.11 8.16
N LEU A 65 -8.03 -11.54 7.10
CA LEU A 65 -7.39 -12.34 6.05
C LEU A 65 -6.34 -13.28 6.61
N ARG A 66 -5.46 -12.79 7.50
CA ARG A 66 -4.46 -13.61 8.17
C ARG A 66 -5.10 -14.75 8.94
N HIS A 67 -6.10 -14.45 9.77
CA HIS A 67 -6.78 -15.46 10.58
C HIS A 67 -7.38 -16.57 9.72
N ASP A 68 -8.09 -16.22 8.64
CA ASP A 68 -8.75 -17.19 7.77
C ASP A 68 -7.74 -18.00 6.94
N LEU A 69 -6.69 -17.35 6.43
CA LEU A 69 -5.60 -18.04 5.72
C LEU A 69 -4.86 -19.04 6.62
N GLU A 70 -4.59 -18.67 7.87
CA GLU A 70 -3.97 -19.54 8.86
C GLU A 70 -4.87 -20.75 9.19
N ARG A 71 -6.20 -20.54 9.28
CA ARG A 71 -7.16 -21.64 9.45
C ARG A 71 -7.21 -22.60 8.26
N LEU A 72 -6.92 -22.12 7.06
CA LEU A 72 -6.82 -22.92 5.84
C LEU A 72 -5.45 -23.58 5.67
N GLY A 73 -4.54 -23.47 6.65
CA GLY A 73 -3.22 -24.09 6.62
C GLY A 73 -2.16 -23.30 5.86
N SER A 74 -2.40 -22.02 5.55
CA SER A 74 -1.38 -21.11 5.03
C SER A 74 -0.65 -20.40 6.16
N HIS A 75 0.55 -19.88 5.89
CA HIS A 75 1.22 -18.96 6.81
C HIS A 75 1.13 -17.54 6.28
N ALA A 76 0.49 -16.65 7.05
CA ALA A 76 0.27 -15.27 6.65
C ALA A 76 1.00 -14.30 7.59
N CYS A 77 1.81 -13.42 7.00
CA CYS A 77 2.45 -12.32 7.69
C CYS A 77 1.79 -10.99 7.30
N ILE A 78 1.59 -10.09 8.26
CA ILE A 78 1.13 -8.72 8.00
C ILE A 78 2.28 -7.74 8.24
N LEU A 79 2.52 -6.86 7.27
CA LEU A 79 3.42 -5.71 7.39
C LEU A 79 2.73 -4.43 6.96
N ASP A 80 3.11 -3.31 7.58
CA ASP A 80 2.66 -1.99 7.17
C ASP A 80 3.47 -1.53 5.94
N GLY A 81 2.87 -1.67 4.76
CA GLY A 81 3.48 -1.25 3.50
C GLY A 81 3.66 0.26 3.40
N PHE A 82 2.79 1.05 4.05
CA PHE A 82 2.89 2.51 4.08
C PHE A 82 4.03 3.01 4.95
N ALA A 83 4.17 2.44 6.14
CA ALA A 83 5.30 2.71 7.03
C ALA A 83 6.62 2.23 6.40
N LEU A 84 6.63 1.10 5.71
CA LEU A 84 7.82 0.61 5.03
C LEU A 84 8.29 1.56 3.92
N ALA A 85 7.36 1.99 3.07
CA ALA A 85 7.63 2.91 1.96
C ALA A 85 7.95 4.32 2.44
N THR A 86 7.34 4.79 3.53
CA THR A 86 7.47 6.16 4.04
C THR A 86 7.19 6.25 5.54
N PRO A 87 8.15 5.93 6.43
CA PRO A 87 7.88 5.80 7.87
C PRO A 87 7.49 7.13 8.54
N LEU A 88 8.12 8.24 8.17
CA LEU A 88 7.79 9.56 8.71
C LEU A 88 6.39 10.01 8.26
N LEU A 89 6.09 9.78 6.97
CA LEU A 89 4.81 10.15 6.38
C LEU A 89 3.67 9.30 6.96
N SER A 90 3.92 8.02 7.20
CA SER A 90 2.99 7.11 7.89
C SER A 90 2.61 7.61 9.28
N ARG A 91 3.59 8.04 10.08
CA ARG A 91 3.31 8.60 11.41
C ARG A 91 2.52 9.90 11.34
N TYR A 92 2.86 10.76 10.38
CA TYR A 92 2.15 12.01 10.16
C TYR A 92 0.68 11.76 9.77
N PHE A 93 0.42 10.92 8.77
CA PHE A 93 -0.96 10.64 8.35
C PHE A 93 -1.78 9.88 9.38
N ALA A 94 -1.17 8.97 10.14
CA ALA A 94 -1.85 8.31 11.25
C ALA A 94 -2.37 9.32 12.29
N TRP A 95 -1.64 10.42 12.50
CA TRP A 95 -2.05 11.49 13.41
C TRP A 95 -3.04 12.48 12.79
N VAL A 96 -2.83 12.88 11.53
CA VAL A 96 -3.67 13.88 10.85
C VAL A 96 -5.01 13.32 10.39
N TYR A 97 -5.08 12.06 9.98
CA TYR A 97 -6.29 11.48 9.40
C TYR A 97 -7.53 11.59 10.32
N PRO A 98 -7.45 11.24 11.63
CA PRO A 98 -8.57 11.44 12.55
C PRO A 98 -8.97 12.93 12.71
N LEU A 99 -7.99 13.84 12.68
CA LEU A 99 -8.24 15.28 12.76
C LEU A 99 -8.93 15.79 11.50
N GLN A 100 -8.52 15.32 10.32
CA GLN A 100 -9.16 15.64 9.05
C GLN A 100 -10.61 15.17 9.05
N LEU A 101 -10.88 13.92 9.44
CA LEU A 101 -12.25 13.41 9.51
C LEU A 101 -13.13 14.22 10.49
N ARG A 102 -12.55 14.67 11.60
CA ARG A 102 -13.28 15.42 12.63
C ARG A 102 -13.54 16.88 12.24
N TYR A 103 -12.57 17.56 11.64
CA TYR A 103 -12.62 19.02 11.48
C TYR A 103 -12.71 19.47 10.02
N THR A 104 -12.26 18.67 9.07
CA THR A 104 -12.26 19.00 7.63
C THR A 104 -12.74 17.82 6.76
N PRO A 105 -13.93 17.25 7.02
CA PRO A 105 -14.45 16.11 6.25
C PRO A 105 -14.61 16.41 4.75
N TRP A 106 -14.89 17.66 4.38
CA TRP A 106 -14.94 18.12 2.98
C TRP A 106 -13.62 17.87 2.23
N LEU A 107 -12.48 17.91 2.93
CA LEU A 107 -11.18 17.64 2.32
C LEU A 107 -11.03 16.16 1.98
N TYR A 108 -11.57 15.27 2.83
CA TYR A 108 -11.60 13.83 2.54
C TYR A 108 -12.48 13.56 1.31
N GLU A 109 -13.66 14.18 1.24
CA GLU A 109 -14.54 14.06 0.06
C GLU A 109 -13.85 14.55 -1.22
N LEU A 110 -13.15 15.69 -1.16
CA LEU A 110 -12.39 16.20 -2.30
C LEU A 110 -11.30 15.22 -2.74
N GLN A 111 -10.57 14.63 -1.80
CA GLN A 111 -9.56 13.60 -2.07
C GLN A 111 -10.17 12.35 -2.70
N PHE A 112 -11.29 11.88 -2.16
CA PHE A 112 -12.01 10.73 -2.69
C PHE A 112 -12.48 10.99 -4.13
N ARG A 113 -13.15 12.13 -4.40
CA ARG A 113 -13.57 12.50 -5.76
C ARG A 113 -12.39 12.62 -6.72
N SER A 114 -11.30 13.24 -6.28
CA SER A 114 -10.06 13.37 -7.07
C SER A 114 -9.46 12.01 -7.41
N SER A 115 -9.63 11.01 -6.55
CA SER A 115 -9.10 9.65 -6.77
C SER A 115 -9.76 8.88 -7.92
N HIS A 116 -10.88 9.39 -8.47
CA HIS A 116 -11.49 8.90 -9.70
C HIS A 116 -10.88 9.53 -10.98
N LEU A 117 -10.06 10.58 -10.86
CA LEU A 117 -9.41 11.22 -12.00
C LEU A 117 -8.16 10.44 -12.43
N PRO A 118 -8.01 10.06 -13.72
CA PRO A 118 -6.86 9.31 -14.19
C PRO A 118 -5.51 10.00 -13.96
N THR A 119 -5.47 11.33 -14.03
CA THR A 119 -4.27 12.15 -13.78
C THR A 119 -3.82 12.04 -12.33
N TRP A 120 -4.75 12.11 -11.39
CA TRP A 120 -4.48 11.94 -9.96
C TRP A 120 -3.96 10.54 -9.65
N THR A 121 -4.62 9.49 -10.15
CA THR A 121 -4.18 8.10 -10.01
C THR A 121 -2.77 7.91 -10.56
N ARG A 122 -2.48 8.43 -11.76
CA ARG A 122 -1.16 8.32 -12.40
C ARG A 122 -0.07 9.03 -11.61
N MET A 123 -0.37 10.21 -11.06
CA MET A 123 0.55 10.95 -10.20
C MET A 123 0.92 10.14 -8.95
N TRP A 124 -0.07 9.68 -8.20
CA TRP A 124 0.16 8.91 -6.97
C TRP A 124 0.82 7.55 -7.24
N ARG A 125 0.46 6.88 -8.35
CA ARG A 125 1.15 5.66 -8.82
C ARG A 125 2.65 5.90 -8.98
N ARG A 126 3.04 6.97 -9.67
CA ARG A 126 4.47 7.31 -9.89
C ARG A 126 5.19 7.62 -8.59
N ILE A 127 4.58 8.47 -7.75
CA ILE A 127 5.15 8.84 -6.44
C ILE A 127 5.39 7.59 -5.60
N TYR A 128 4.38 6.76 -5.45
CA TYR A 128 4.44 5.64 -4.53
C TYR A 128 5.26 4.46 -5.06
N ALA A 129 5.25 4.22 -6.38
CA ALA A 129 6.19 3.28 -7.01
C ALA A 129 7.65 3.71 -6.81
N GLY A 130 7.94 5.02 -6.85
CA GLY A 130 9.27 5.56 -6.58
C GLY A 130 9.71 5.43 -5.12
N LEU A 131 8.80 5.71 -4.17
CA LEU A 131 9.09 5.69 -2.74
C LEU A 131 9.17 4.26 -2.15
N GLY A 132 8.24 3.39 -2.56
CA GLY A 132 8.05 2.06 -1.98
C GLY A 132 8.57 0.91 -2.84
N GLY A 133 8.64 1.07 -4.18
CA GLY A 133 8.88 -0.05 -5.09
C GLY A 133 10.17 -0.83 -4.83
N VAL A 134 11.28 -0.14 -4.54
CA VAL A 134 12.55 -0.81 -4.21
C VAL A 134 12.47 -1.57 -2.89
N ALA A 135 11.78 -1.00 -1.89
CA ALA A 135 11.63 -1.63 -0.58
C ALA A 135 10.73 -2.87 -0.65
N PHE A 136 9.60 -2.78 -1.37
CA PHE A 136 8.70 -3.92 -1.58
C PHE A 136 9.39 -5.03 -2.36
N ARG A 137 10.07 -4.71 -3.46
CA ARG A 137 10.80 -5.72 -4.24
C ARG A 137 11.80 -6.47 -3.38
N ARG A 138 12.65 -5.76 -2.62
CA ARG A 138 13.64 -6.41 -1.74
C ARG A 138 13.01 -7.23 -0.63
N LEU A 139 11.97 -6.71 0.02
CA LEU A 139 11.25 -7.44 1.05
C LEU A 139 10.69 -8.76 0.51
N ILE A 140 10.09 -8.72 -0.68
CA ILE A 140 9.50 -9.90 -1.33
C ILE A 140 10.59 -10.86 -1.80
N GLU A 141 11.69 -10.36 -2.37
CA GLU A 141 12.88 -11.15 -2.72
C GLU A 141 13.54 -11.80 -1.50
N GLU A 142 13.48 -11.20 -0.31
CA GLU A 142 14.03 -11.80 0.91
C GLU A 142 13.08 -12.83 1.51
N LEU A 143 11.79 -12.50 1.64
CA LEU A 143 10.78 -13.37 2.26
C LEU A 143 10.33 -14.52 1.36
N HIS A 144 10.50 -14.40 0.05
CA HIS A 144 10.02 -15.34 -0.97
C HIS A 144 8.55 -15.79 -0.76
N PRO A 145 7.57 -14.90 -0.51
CA PRO A 145 6.19 -15.33 -0.38
C PRO A 145 5.67 -15.93 -1.70
N ASP A 146 4.71 -16.84 -1.60
CA ASP A 146 4.06 -17.45 -2.76
C ASP A 146 3.00 -16.52 -3.37
N VAL A 147 2.43 -15.63 -2.54
CA VAL A 147 1.52 -14.55 -2.97
C VAL A 147 1.65 -13.31 -2.07
N VAL A 148 1.49 -12.13 -2.67
CA VAL A 148 1.42 -10.85 -1.96
C VAL A 148 -0.02 -10.32 -2.00
N VAL A 149 -0.58 -9.96 -0.85
CA VAL A 149 -1.92 -9.40 -0.74
C VAL A 149 -1.82 -7.96 -0.25
N SER A 150 -2.38 -7.00 -0.99
CA SER A 150 -2.46 -5.60 -0.59
C SER A 150 -3.83 -5.28 -0.02
N THR A 151 -3.88 -4.62 1.13
CA THR A 151 -5.13 -4.07 1.71
C THR A 151 -5.15 -2.54 1.69
N TYR A 152 -4.25 -1.90 0.91
CA TYR A 152 -4.17 -0.44 0.81
C TYR A 152 -3.92 0.05 -0.64
N PRO A 153 -4.69 1.02 -1.17
CA PRO A 153 -4.67 1.36 -2.59
C PRO A 153 -3.31 1.87 -3.10
N LEU A 154 -2.56 2.68 -2.34
CA LEU A 154 -1.24 3.15 -2.82
C LEU A 154 -0.24 1.99 -2.90
N VAL A 155 -0.26 1.07 -1.93
CA VAL A 155 0.56 -0.15 -1.99
C VAL A 155 0.18 -0.99 -3.21
N THR A 156 -1.11 -1.13 -3.49
CA THR A 156 -1.62 -1.81 -4.69
C THR A 156 -1.04 -1.19 -5.97
N GLN A 157 -1.01 0.14 -6.09
CA GLN A 157 -0.40 0.82 -7.25
C GLN A 157 1.10 0.52 -7.42
N ALA A 158 1.88 0.55 -6.33
CA ALA A 158 3.31 0.26 -6.42
C ALA A 158 3.59 -1.20 -6.77
N LEU A 159 2.87 -2.14 -6.15
CA LEU A 159 2.98 -3.57 -6.47
C LEU A 159 2.59 -3.84 -7.93
N GLY A 160 1.49 -3.25 -8.40
CA GLY A 160 1.06 -3.36 -9.79
C GLY A 160 2.11 -2.85 -10.78
N VAL A 161 2.82 -1.76 -10.48
CA VAL A 161 3.94 -1.28 -11.32
C VAL A 161 5.11 -2.27 -11.31
N LEU A 162 5.47 -2.82 -10.15
CA LEU A 162 6.54 -3.83 -10.09
C LEU A 162 6.19 -5.08 -10.90
N ARG A 163 4.96 -5.55 -10.75
CA ARG A 163 4.43 -6.75 -11.41
C ARG A 163 4.32 -6.57 -12.93
N SER A 164 3.74 -5.45 -13.39
CA SER A 164 3.61 -5.15 -14.83
C SER A 164 4.95 -4.88 -15.53
N THR A 165 5.99 -4.50 -14.79
CA THR A 165 7.33 -4.26 -15.34
C THR A 165 8.27 -5.47 -15.20
N GLY A 166 7.76 -6.63 -14.79
CA GLY A 166 8.55 -7.85 -14.60
C GLY A 166 9.57 -7.78 -13.46
N ARG A 167 9.52 -6.73 -12.63
CA ARG A 167 10.39 -6.53 -11.46
C ARG A 167 9.88 -7.26 -10.22
N LEU A 168 8.70 -7.86 -10.31
CA LEU A 168 8.11 -8.75 -9.32
C LEU A 168 7.44 -9.91 -10.05
N LEU A 169 7.86 -11.14 -9.76
CA LEU A 169 7.29 -12.35 -10.35
C LEU A 169 6.20 -12.96 -9.46
N THR A 170 6.24 -12.73 -8.15
CA THR A 170 5.23 -13.19 -7.21
C THR A 170 3.86 -12.59 -7.57
N PRO A 171 2.79 -13.40 -7.65
CA PRO A 171 1.44 -12.92 -7.86
C PRO A 171 1.00 -11.90 -6.79
N VAL A 172 0.23 -10.91 -7.21
CA VAL A 172 -0.31 -9.83 -6.37
C VAL A 172 -1.82 -9.86 -6.40
N ALA A 173 -2.44 -9.96 -5.22
CA ALA A 173 -3.86 -9.72 -5.03
C ALA A 173 -4.10 -8.39 -4.30
N ALA A 174 -5.20 -7.71 -4.61
CA ALA A 174 -5.65 -6.52 -3.91
C ALA A 174 -7.01 -6.80 -3.25
N THR A 175 -7.08 -6.68 -1.93
CA THR A 175 -8.33 -6.75 -1.18
C THR A 175 -8.87 -5.34 -0.98
N VAL A 176 -9.87 -4.98 -1.78
CA VAL A 176 -10.52 -3.68 -1.72
C VAL A 176 -11.33 -3.60 -0.43
N THR A 177 -10.94 -2.66 0.43
CA THR A 177 -11.53 -2.46 1.76
C THR A 177 -12.51 -1.30 1.82
N ASP A 178 -12.59 -0.51 0.74
CA ASP A 178 -13.47 0.65 0.63
C ASP A 178 -14.80 0.27 0.00
N TYR A 179 -15.89 0.89 0.46
CA TYR A 179 -17.23 0.67 -0.10
C TYR A 179 -17.37 1.21 -1.54
N GLY A 180 -16.60 2.23 -1.91
CA GLY A 180 -16.52 2.74 -3.27
C GLY A 180 -15.16 2.43 -3.89
N VAL A 181 -15.14 1.72 -5.02
CA VAL A 181 -13.89 1.43 -5.72
C VAL A 181 -13.45 2.66 -6.49
N HIS A 182 -12.41 3.31 -5.99
CA HIS A 182 -11.72 4.37 -6.71
C HIS A 182 -10.52 3.85 -7.48
N ARG A 183 -10.09 4.58 -8.52
CA ARG A 183 -9.07 4.12 -9.48
C ARG A 183 -7.70 3.80 -8.88
N LEU A 184 -7.40 4.23 -7.65
CA LEU A 184 -6.15 3.83 -6.97
C LEU A 184 -6.18 2.37 -6.52
N TRP A 185 -7.33 1.72 -6.42
CA TRP A 185 -7.39 0.28 -6.21
C TRP A 185 -7.01 -0.53 -7.44
N ILE A 186 -7.11 0.06 -8.63
CA ILE A 186 -6.98 -0.65 -9.89
C ILE A 186 -5.61 -0.38 -10.50
N ALA A 187 -4.78 -1.41 -10.55
CA ALA A 187 -3.44 -1.32 -11.11
C ALA A 187 -3.23 -2.42 -12.16
N PRO A 188 -2.78 -2.09 -13.39
CA PRO A 188 -2.73 -3.06 -14.51
C PRO A 188 -1.89 -4.32 -14.26
N GLY A 189 -0.98 -4.31 -13.29
CA GLY A 189 -0.17 -5.49 -12.94
C GLY A 189 -0.74 -6.31 -11.79
N VAL A 190 -1.88 -5.98 -11.20
CA VAL A 190 -2.46 -6.78 -10.11
C VAL A 190 -3.19 -7.98 -10.70
N ASP A 191 -2.84 -9.18 -10.24
CA ASP A 191 -3.35 -10.45 -10.79
C ASP A 191 -4.80 -10.74 -10.34
N LEU A 192 -5.22 -10.25 -9.16
CA LEU A 192 -6.57 -10.47 -8.62
C LEU A 192 -7.07 -9.28 -7.78
N HIS A 193 -8.32 -8.86 -7.97
CA HIS A 193 -9.00 -7.89 -7.10
C HIS A 193 -10.12 -8.59 -6.33
N LEU A 194 -9.99 -8.67 -5.00
CA LEU A 194 -11.02 -9.15 -4.10
C LEU A 194 -11.85 -7.95 -3.65
N VAL A 195 -13.14 -7.99 -3.92
CA VAL A 195 -14.07 -6.88 -3.67
C VAL A 195 -15.24 -7.31 -2.78
N PRO A 196 -15.83 -6.40 -1.99
CA PRO A 196 -16.85 -6.76 -1.00
C PRO A 196 -18.22 -7.05 -1.62
N SER A 197 -18.46 -6.66 -2.87
CA SER A 197 -19.76 -6.79 -3.53
C SER A 197 -19.64 -6.89 -5.05
N ARG A 198 -20.73 -7.33 -5.69
CA ARG A 198 -20.85 -7.33 -7.15
C ARG A 198 -20.78 -5.93 -7.76
N VAL A 199 -21.37 -4.94 -7.09
CA VAL A 199 -21.29 -3.52 -7.52
C VAL A 199 -19.84 -3.05 -7.53
N SER A 200 -19.06 -3.42 -6.51
CA SER A 200 -17.64 -3.12 -6.46
C SER A 200 -16.85 -3.85 -7.57
N ALA A 201 -17.28 -5.05 -7.97
CA ALA A 201 -16.67 -5.77 -9.09
C ALA A 201 -16.89 -5.04 -10.42
N GLU A 202 -18.13 -4.62 -10.68
CA GLU A 202 -18.48 -3.82 -11.87
C GLU A 202 -17.65 -2.53 -11.93
N GLN A 203 -17.46 -1.86 -10.79
CA GLN A 203 -16.60 -0.67 -10.71
C GLN A 203 -15.11 -0.95 -10.99
N VAL A 204 -14.60 -2.14 -10.67
CA VAL A 204 -13.23 -2.55 -11.03
C VAL A 204 -13.12 -2.81 -12.53
N GLU A 205 -14.10 -3.52 -13.09
CA GLU A 205 -14.16 -3.85 -14.52
C GLU A 205 -14.23 -2.58 -15.39
N ASP A 206 -15.09 -1.61 -15.02
CA ASP A 206 -15.26 -0.34 -15.75
C ASP A 206 -14.01 0.55 -15.75
N ALA A 207 -13.09 0.36 -14.80
CA ALA A 207 -11.93 1.21 -14.61
C ALA A 207 -10.59 0.54 -14.96
N THR A 208 -10.62 -0.70 -15.43
CA THR A 208 -9.49 -1.44 -16.01
C THR A 208 -9.29 -1.07 -17.48
#